data_AF-A0A0A0DAL0-F1
#
_entry.id   AF-A0A0A0DAL0-F1
#
_cell.length_a   1.000
_cell.length_b   1.000
_cell.length_c   1.000
_cell.angle_alpha   90.00
_cell.angle_beta   90.00
_cell.angle_gamma   90.00
#
_symmetry.space_group_name_H-M   'P 1'
#
loop_
_entity.id
_entity.type
_entity.pdbx_description
1 polymer ?
#
loop_
_entity_poly.entity_id
_entity_poly.type
_entity_poly.pdbx_seq_one_letter_code
_entity_poly.pdbx_strand_id
1 'polypeptide(L)' 'MLPAQTMADDMGADDTGPAVASVLPMGSLYEGAQFLLFELVVLRLRDRLGVAPEAMRARHTNLE' A
#
# COMPACT_ATOMS: atom_id res chain seq x y z
N MET A 1 -4.62 -13.40 0.60
CA MET A 1 -4.24 -12.27 1.47
C MET A 1 -2.74 -12.11 1.30
N LEU A 2 -2.22 -10.92 1.00
CA LEU A 2 -0.77 -10.72 0.97
C LEU A 2 -0.31 -10.63 2.44
N PRO A 3 0.51 -11.57 2.95
CA PRO A 3 0.97 -11.50 4.33
C PRO A 3 1.91 -10.30 4.51
N ALA A 4 1.70 -9.53 5.57
CA ALA A 4 2.63 -8.47 5.94
C ALA A 4 3.78 -9.10 6.73
N GLN A 5 5.00 -9.05 6.21
CA GLN A 5 6.20 -9.40 6.96
C GLN A 5 6.43 -8.34 8.03
N THR A 6 6.54 -8.73 9.29
CA THR A 6 6.87 -7.80 10.38
C THR A 6 8.37 -7.76 10.64
N MET A 7 8.83 -6.80 11.46
CA MET A 7 10.22 -6.76 11.95
C MET A 7 10.65 -8.05 12.62
N ALA A 8 9.75 -8.68 13.38
CA ALA A 8 10.03 -9.95 14.04
C ALA A 8 10.25 -11.09 13.04
N ASP A 9 9.55 -11.06 11.90
CA ASP A 9 9.67 -12.05 10.84
C ASP A 9 10.90 -11.81 9.94
N ASP A 10 11.42 -10.58 9.92
CA ASP A 10 12.62 -10.19 9.14
C ASP A 10 13.92 -10.57 9.86
N MET A 11 13.96 -10.51 11.20
CA MET A 11 15.14 -10.86 12.01
C MET A 11 15.36 -12.37 12.21
N GLY A 12 14.39 -13.22 11.87
CA GLY A 12 14.49 -14.68 12.01
C GLY A 12 15.24 -15.39 10.86
N ALA A 13 15.65 -14.64 9.83
CA ALA A 13 16.31 -15.19 8.65
C ALA A 13 17.77 -15.62 8.89
N ASP A 14 18.37 -15.27 10.03
CA ASP A 14 19.81 -15.38 10.26
C ASP A 14 20.31 -16.72 10.83
N ASP A 15 19.48 -17.73 11.19
CA ASP A 15 20.09 -18.93 11.81
C ASP A 15 19.53 -20.35 11.56
N THR A 16 18.34 -20.66 10.99
CA THR A 16 18.00 -22.10 10.74
C THR A 16 16.88 -22.49 9.73
N GLY A 17 16.46 -21.69 8.73
CA GLY A 17 15.42 -22.15 7.77
C GLY A 17 15.15 -21.27 6.55
N PRO A 18 14.44 -21.76 5.50
CA PRO A 18 14.42 -21.07 4.20
C PRO A 18 13.42 -19.90 4.07
N ALA A 19 13.95 -18.83 3.46
CA ALA A 19 13.41 -18.02 2.37
C ALA A 19 12.41 -16.86 2.64
N VAL A 20 12.96 -15.65 2.53
CA VAL A 20 12.42 -14.40 1.94
C VAL A 20 10.89 -14.27 1.95
N ALA A 21 10.32 -13.80 3.07
CA ALA A 21 8.88 -13.54 3.16
C ALA A 21 8.40 -12.40 2.22
N SER A 22 9.32 -11.51 1.81
CA SER A 22 9.07 -10.40 0.90
C SER A 22 10.40 -9.89 0.32
N VAL A 23 10.39 -9.38 -0.92
CA VAL A 23 11.59 -8.77 -1.57
C VAL A 23 11.99 -7.46 -0.89
N LEU A 24 11.04 -6.81 -0.22
CA LEU A 24 11.27 -5.59 0.55
C LEU A 24 11.13 -5.87 2.05
N PRO A 25 12.00 -5.28 2.88
CA PRO A 25 12.05 -5.55 4.32
C PRO A 25 10.80 -5.01 5.03
N MET A 26 10.55 -5.53 6.24
CA MET A 26 9.66 -4.90 7.22
C MET A 26 8.22 -4.64 6.75
N GLY A 27 7.73 -5.40 5.76
CA GLY A 27 6.37 -5.23 5.26
C GLY A 27 6.22 -4.10 4.23
N SER A 28 7.31 -3.48 3.80
CA SER A 28 7.29 -2.38 2.81
C SER A 28 6.59 -2.77 1.50
N LEU A 29 6.68 -4.05 1.09
CA LEU A 29 5.95 -4.56 -0.09
C LEU A 29 4.44 -4.56 0.12
N TYR A 30 4.00 -4.92 1.33
CA TYR A 30 2.59 -4.90 1.69
C TYR A 30 2.06 -3.47 1.70
N GLU A 31 2.80 -2.53 2.28
CA GLU A 31 2.46 -1.10 2.27
C GLU A 31 2.37 -0.55 0.84
N GLY A 32 3.37 -0.83 -0.01
CA GLY A 32 3.36 -0.42 -1.42
C GLY A 32 2.19 -1.03 -2.21
N ALA A 33 1.87 -2.30 -1.98
CA ALA A 33 0.72 -2.95 -2.59
C ALA A 33 -0.61 -2.33 -2.12
N GLN A 34 -0.73 -1.99 -0.83
CA GLN A 34 -1.90 -1.28 -0.29
C GLN A 34 -2.05 0.12 -0.88
N PHE A 35 -0.96 0.88 -1.01
CA PHE A 35 -0.97 2.19 -1.65
C PHE A 35 -1.56 2.11 -3.07
N LEU A 36 -1.02 1.22 -3.91
CA LEU A 36 -1.54 1.01 -5.27
C LEU A 36 -2.99 0.54 -5.28
N LEU A 37 -3.37 -0.37 -4.37
CA LEU A 37 -4.75 -0.84 -4.26
C LEU A 37 -5.71 0.32 -3.99
N PHE A 38 -5.39 1.20 -3.03
CA PHE A 38 -6.25 2.33 -2.70
C PHE A 38 -6.30 3.38 -3.80
N GLU A 39 -5.20 3.66 -4.50
CA GLU A 39 -5.20 4.52 -5.69
C GLU A 39 -6.17 3.98 -6.76
N LEU A 40 -6.11 2.67 -7.06
CA LEU A 40 -7.01 2.03 -8.02
C LEU A 40 -8.48 2.06 -7.55
N VAL A 41 -8.73 1.86 -6.25
CA VAL A 41 -10.07 1.98 -5.66
C VAL A 41 -10.61 3.40 -5.81
N VAL A 42 -9.81 4.42 -5.54
CA VAL A 42 -10.19 5.84 -5.70
C VAL A 42 -10.52 6.14 -7.15
N LEU A 43 -9.70 5.71 -8.12
CA LEU A 43 -9.98 5.87 -9.55
C LEU A 43 -11.29 5.19 -9.94
N ARG A 44 -11.50 3.94 -9.48
CA ARG A 44 -12.74 3.20 -9.78
C ARG A 44 -13.97 3.86 -9.18
N LEU A 45 -13.85 4.42 -7.97
CA LEU A 45 -14.93 5.11 -7.28
C LEU A 45 -15.26 6.44 -7.96
N ARG A 46 -14.24 7.22 -8.36
CA ARG A 46 -14.40 8.44 -9.15
C ARG A 46 -15.25 8.16 -10.40
N ASP A 47 -14.87 7.13 -11.16
CA ASP A 47 -15.57 6.74 -12.38
C ASP A 47 -17.02 6.29 -12.10
N ARG A 48 -17.23 5.52 -11.01
CA ARG A 48 -18.58 5.08 -10.61
C ARG A 48 -19.49 6.22 -10.15
N LEU A 49 -18.92 7.26 -9.52
CA LEU A 49 -19.66 8.41 -9.02
C LEU A 49 -19.77 9.54 -10.05
N GLY A 50 -19.12 9.42 -11.22
CA GLY A 50 -19.09 10.47 -12.23
C GLY A 50 -18.39 11.75 -11.75
N VAL A 51 -17.42 11.64 -10.85
CA VAL A 51 -16.71 12.79 -10.27
C VAL A 51 -15.60 13.26 -11.21
N ALA A 52 -15.63 14.53 -11.59
CA ALA A 52 -14.55 15.13 -12.38
C ALA A 52 -13.27 15.31 -11.53
N PRO A 53 -12.06 15.15 -12.11
CA PRO A 53 -10.79 15.39 -11.41
C PRO A 53 -10.67 16.77 -10.75
N GLU A 54 -11.22 17.80 -11.38
CA GLU A 54 -11.25 19.19 -10.88
C GLU A 54 -12.01 19.28 -9.55
N ALA A 55 -13.11 18.55 -9.43
CA ALA A 55 -13.94 18.52 -8.22
C ALA A 55 -13.22 17.84 -7.04
N MET A 56 -12.31 16.89 -7.33
CA MET A 56 -11.45 16.31 -6.30
C MET A 56 -10.40 17.32 -5.83
N ARG A 57 -9.74 18.02 -6.76
CA ARG A 57 -8.74 19.05 -6.44
C ARG A 57 -9.31 20.19 -5.60
N ALA A 58 -10.54 20.61 -5.89
CA ALA A 58 -11.22 21.67 -5.13
C ALA A 58 -11.45 21.33 -3.63
N ARG A 59 -11.30 20.07 -3.22
CA ARG A 59 -11.46 19.60 -1.83
C ARG A 59 -10.12 19.38 -1.12
N HIS A 60 -9.00 19.60 -1.80
CA HIS A 60 -7.67 19.48 -1.21
C HIS A 60 -7.49 20.54 -0.10
N THR A 61 -6.80 20.18 0.99
CA THR A 61 -6.47 21.15 2.05
C THR A 61 -5.61 22.28 1.49
N ASN A 62 -5.82 23.49 1.98
CA ASN A 62 -5.10 24.71 1.58
C ASN A 62 -4.20 25.26 2.69
N LEU A 63 -4.07 24.52 3.78
CA LEU A 63 -3.14 24.79 4.88
C LEU A 63 -2.06 23.72 4.81
N GLU A 64 -0.85 24.12 4.42
CA GLU A 64 0.37 23.32 4.52
C GLU A 64 1.22 23.81 5.69
#